data_AF-A0A7C2VVE7-F1
#
_entry.id   AF-A0A7C2VVE7-F1
#
_cell.length_a   1.000
_cell.length_b   1.000
_cell.length_c   1.000
_cell.angle_alpha   90.00
_cell.angle_beta   90.00
_cell.angle_gamma   90.00
#
_symmetry.space_group_name_H-M   'P 1'
#
loop_
_entity.id
_entity.type
_entity.pdbx_description
1 polymer ?
#
loop_
_entity_poly.entity_id
_entity_poly.type
_entity_poly.pdbx_seq_one_letter_code
_entity_poly.pdbx_strand_id
1 'polypeptide(L)' 'MVHKIIIGRSERDKEKFGDEGVVLIGKQYIQMGKTISLSNEIWLDVVRPHVIMIAGKRGG' A
#
# COMPACT_ATOMS: atom_id res chain seq x y z
N MET A 1 3.13 5.10 -16.24
CA MET A 1 2.22 5.97 -15.48
C MET A 1 2.24 5.47 -14.03
N VAL A 2 2.39 6.35 -13.04
CA VAL A 2 2.42 5.92 -11.62
C VAL A 2 1.00 5.50 -11.23
N HIS A 3 0.82 4.25 -10.79
CA HIS A 3 -0.50 3.75 -10.40
C HIS A 3 -0.66 3.92 -8.89
N LYS A 4 -1.72 4.63 -8.48
CA LYS A 4 -2.02 4.84 -7.06
C LYS A 4 -2.71 3.60 -6.52
N ILE A 5 -2.00 2.82 -5.71
CA ILE A 5 -2.53 1.58 -5.15
C ILE A 5 -3.01 1.86 -3.74
N ILE A 6 -4.33 1.77 -3.52
CA ILE A 6 -4.96 1.88 -2.20
C ILE A 6 -5.36 0.48 -1.73
N ILE A 7 -4.84 0.08 -0.56
CA ILE A 7 -5.18 -1.18 0.10
C ILE A 7 -6.15 -0.93 1.27
N GLY A 8 -6.99 -1.92 1.58
CA GLY A 8 -7.98 -1.84 2.66
C GLY A 8 -9.37 -1.38 2.23
N ARG A 9 -9.58 -1.01 0.94
CA ARG A 9 -10.89 -0.58 0.42
C ARG A 9 -11.61 -1.63 -0.41
N SER A 10 -12.93 -1.67 -0.27
CA SER A 10 -13.84 -2.28 -1.23
C SER A 10 -14.06 -1.34 -2.43
N GLU A 11 -14.56 -1.85 -3.57
CA GLU A 11 -14.90 -1.01 -4.73
C GLU A 11 -15.90 0.11 -4.36
N ARG A 12 -16.90 -0.21 -3.54
CA ARG A 12 -17.87 0.78 -3.03
C ARG A 12 -17.20 1.89 -2.21
N ASP A 13 -16.20 1.55 -1.40
CA ASP A 13 -15.47 2.55 -0.60
C ASP A 13 -14.57 3.42 -1.49
N LYS A 14 -14.00 2.87 -2.56
CA LYS A 14 -13.25 3.65 -3.57
C LYS A 14 -14.14 4.66 -4.27
N GLU A 15 -15.34 4.26 -4.69
CA GLU A 15 -16.30 5.17 -5.34
C GLU A 15 -16.76 6.27 -4.39
N LYS A 16 -16.99 5.94 -3.11
CA LYS A 16 -17.53 6.88 -2.12
C LYS A 16 -16.49 7.85 -1.57
N PHE A 17 -15.29 7.37 -1.25
CA PHE A 17 -14.29 8.13 -0.51
C PHE A 17 -13.08 8.52 -1.36
N GLY A 18 -12.94 7.99 -2.58
CA GLY A 18 -11.85 8.31 -3.49
C GLY A 18 -10.47 8.18 -2.83
N ASP A 19 -9.83 9.34 -2.62
CA ASP A 19 -8.51 9.50 -2.01
C ASP A 19 -8.54 10.10 -0.59
N GLU A 20 -9.72 10.35 -0.02
CA GLU A 20 -9.83 10.89 1.33
C GLU A 20 -9.58 9.80 2.37
N GLY A 21 -8.89 10.12 3.47
CA GLY A 21 -8.68 9.16 4.57
C GLY A 21 -7.75 7.99 4.25
N VAL A 22 -6.83 8.16 3.30
CA VAL A 22 -5.72 7.22 3.06
C VAL A 22 -4.38 7.84 3.46
N VAL A 23 -3.43 7.00 3.87
CA VAL A 23 -2.06 7.42 4.21
C VAL A 23 -1.03 6.62 3.42
N LEU A 24 0.06 7.26 3.01
CA LEU A 24 1.17 6.58 2.35
C LEU A 24 1.92 5.70 3.36
N ILE A 25 2.00 4.39 3.11
CA ILE A 25 2.71 3.44 3.99
C ILE A 25 4.03 2.97 3.41
N GLY A 26 4.28 3.23 2.14
CA GLY A 26 5.55 2.91 1.50
C GLY A 26 5.44 2.76 -0.02
N LYS A 27 6.44 2.10 -0.59
CA LYS A 27 6.47 1.76 -2.01
C LYS A 27 6.53 0.25 -2.18
N GLN A 28 5.92 -0.24 -3.24
CA GLN A 28 5.98 -1.65 -3.59
C GLN A 28 7.43 -2.06 -3.85
N TYR A 29 7.90 -3.04 -3.06
CA TYR A 29 9.19 -3.67 -3.27
C TYR A 29 9.05 -4.71 -4.39
N ILE A 30 9.75 -4.50 -5.51
CA ILE A 30 9.77 -5.43 -6.64
C ILE A 30 11.19 -5.92 -6.84
N GLN A 31 11.35 -7.24 -6.95
CA GLN A 31 12.60 -7.87 -7.32
C GLN A 31 12.47 -8.51 -8.71
N MET A 32 13.25 -8.01 -9.67
CA MET A 32 13.39 -8.56 -11.01
C MET A 32 14.77 -9.19 -11.16
N GLY A 33 14.85 -10.49 -10.91
CA GLY A 33 16.13 -11.21 -10.86
C GLY A 33 17.05 -10.64 -9.77
N LYS A 34 18.14 -10.01 -10.20
CA LYS A 34 19.13 -9.36 -9.31
C LYS A 34 18.84 -7.89 -9.03
N THR A 35 17.87 -7.29 -9.73
CA THR A 35 17.54 -5.87 -9.56
C THR A 35 16.40 -5.71 -8.59
N ILE A 36 16.61 -4.90 -7.56
CA ILE A 36 15.58 -4.48 -6.61
C ILE A 36 15.16 -3.06 -6.95
N SER A 37 13.86 -2.81 -7.01
CA SER A 37 13.31 -1.47 -7.24
C SER A 37 12.12 -1.20 -6.34
N LEU A 38 12.01 0.04 -5.89
CA LEU A 38 10.81 0.57 -5.26
C LEU A 38 9.96 1.26 -6.34
N SER A 39 8.80 0.69 -6.63
CA SER A 39 7.97 1.13 -7.75
C SER A 39 6.81 2.02 -7.30
N ASN A 40 5.58 1.47 -7.27
CA ASN A 40 4.35 2.20 -7.00
C ASN A 40 4.22 2.54 -5.53
N GLU A 41 3.64 3.70 -5.25
CA GLU A 41 3.24 4.07 -3.90
C GLU A 41 2.06 3.22 -3.43
N ILE A 42 2.17 2.74 -2.20
CA ILE A 42 1.12 1.98 -1.52
C ILE A 42 0.49 2.87 -0.44
N TRP A 43 -0.80 3.11 -0.60
CA TRP A 43 -1.64 3.90 0.29
C TRP A 43 -2.55 2.95 1.09
N LEU A 44 -2.74 3.21 2.37
CA LEU A 44 -3.58 2.41 3.26
C LEU A 44 -4.80 3.24 3.69
N ASP A 45 -5.99 2.64 3.62
CA ASP A 45 -7.19 3.21 4.24
C ASP A 45 -7.04 3.27 5.76
N VAL A 46 -7.28 4.44 6.36
CA VAL A 46 -7.25 4.62 7.83
C VAL A 46 -8.61 4.97 8.41
N VAL A 47 -9.65 4.99 7.58
CA VAL A 47 -11.03 5.23 8.01
C VAL A 47 -11.62 4.00 8.73
N ARG A 48 -11.14 2.80 8.38
CA ARG A 48 -11.63 1.52 8.92
C ARG A 48 -10.53 0.75 9.65
N PRO A 49 -10.90 -0.12 10.61
CA PRO A 49 -9.94 -0.96 11.29
C PRO A 49 -9.38 -2.04 10.35
N HIS A 50 -8.06 -2.23 10.40
CA HIS A 50 -7.35 -3.26 9.64
C HIS A 50 -6.51 -4.13 10.58
N VAL A 51 -6.49 -5.44 10.30
CA VAL A 51 -5.53 -6.36 10.92
C VAL A 51 -4.35 -6.49 9.95
N ILE A 52 -3.16 -6.05 10.38
CA ILE A 52 -1.95 -6.04 9.55
C ILE A 52 -0.90 -6.90 10.23
N MET A 53 -0.43 -7.92 9.53
CA MET A 53 0.72 -8.71 9.96
C MET A 53 2.01 -8.07 9.46
N ILE A 54 2.87 -7.66 10.38
CA ILE A 54 4.23 -7.19 10.08
C ILE A 54 5.19 -8.27 10.52
N ALA A 55 5.91 -8.84 9.56
CA ALA A 55 6.92 -9.85 9.81
C ALA A 55 8.16 -9.56 8.97
N GLY A 56 9.33 -9.81 9.54
CA GLY A 56 10.60 -9.58 8.87
C GLY A 56 11.76 -10.14 9.70
N LYS A 57 12.89 -10.33 9.04
CA LYS A 57 14.14 -10.62 9.76
C LYS A 57 14.51 -9.38 10.60
N ARG A 58 15.07 -9.60 11.79
CA ARG A 58 15.66 -8.51 12.59
C ARG A 58 16.56 -7.69 11.66
N GLY A 59 16.32 -6.37 11.60
CA GLY A 59 17.28 -5.47 10.96
C GLY A 59 18.65 -5.71 11.60
N GLY A 60 19.69 -5.82 10.77
CA GLY A 60 21.05 -6.13 11.22
C GLY A 60 21.38 -5.43 12.54
#